data_AF-A0A8C0GFI4-F1
#
_entry.id   AF-A0A8C0GFI4-F1
#
_cell.length_a   1.000
_cell.length_b   1.000
_cell.length_c   1.000
_cell.angle_alpha   90.00
_cell.angle_beta   90.00
_cell.angle_gamma   90.00
#
_symmetry.space_group_name_H-M   'P 1'
#
loop_
_entity.id
_entity.type
_entity.pdbx_description
1 polymer ?
#
loop_
_entity_poly.entity_id
_entity_poly.type
_entity_poly.pdbx_seq_one_letter_code
_entity_poly.pdbx_strand_id
1 'polypeptide(L)'
;MSNRKARGLGTVLARQEKAKRKVEQWKRAESPGPGRFSWTNPPSPVLQEFQKLLRSKRPVYEATLRSGRLLRERAQLTEDVQLLEELLAELKERWDDMGGRAVERQHKLEESLLFSGKFTDALQALLDWLYRAEPQLCEEVPVSGDRDLVSDLMDKHKAFQKELGKRASCIKMLKRSVRDLTRGSSSVDSQWLQKQMEELSGRWDLICKLSISKQGRLEASLQQAEEFHTLVRSFLAHLAESEKTLRHGVFPEEEACQQLELECITSLGEEILSACHPDSVVTIKSWITVAKSRFQEVLSWAQQQGERLQAQMARLAAEREEMGRLVDWIAAAEESLSLRDQETLPDDAQQLEELSSQHVEFMEELNRKQPDVEEVTKSCKRKLAPEPGPPATRRLATGKGAPTGSHMPLIDLEPQSPPMAQLLHRWQQLWLLAWSGSTGCRVEEFAHFDFGVWRKRYMQWISHRKSRILDVFRGIDRDQDGRISQREFIQSVLSSSEQGSGPWSWQGESLQGVWGARVQLT
;
A
#
# COMPACT_ATOMS: atom_id res chain seq x y z
N MET A 1 -88.14 20.79 25.98
CA MET A 1 -87.06 21.65 25.43
C MET A 1 -86.03 22.14 26.46
N SER A 2 -86.22 21.94 27.78
CA SER A 2 -85.25 22.39 28.83
C SER A 2 -83.94 21.58 28.92
N ASN A 3 -83.87 20.36 28.39
CA ASN A 3 -82.72 19.46 28.62
C ASN A 3 -81.54 19.67 27.64
N ARG A 4 -81.71 20.42 26.53
CA ARG A 4 -80.61 20.75 25.60
C ARG A 4 -79.82 22.00 26.01
N LYS A 5 -80.47 23.01 26.61
CA LYS A 5 -79.78 24.22 27.13
C LYS A 5 -78.90 23.92 28.35
N ALA A 6 -79.32 23.01 29.23
CA ALA A 6 -78.52 22.59 30.38
C ALA A 6 -77.24 21.81 29.98
N ARG A 7 -77.31 20.97 28.93
CA ARG A 7 -76.14 20.26 28.39
C ARG A 7 -75.13 21.19 27.71
N GLY A 8 -75.58 22.28 27.07
CA GLY A 8 -74.70 23.30 26.48
C GLY A 8 -73.97 24.17 27.51
N LEU A 9 -74.62 24.48 28.64
CA LEU A 9 -73.98 25.22 29.74
C LEU A 9 -72.96 24.35 30.50
N GLY A 10 -73.24 23.06 30.67
CA GLY A 10 -72.31 22.10 31.30
C GLY A 10 -71.02 21.89 30.51
N THR A 11 -71.08 21.86 29.18
CA THR A 11 -69.89 21.74 28.32
C THR A 11 -69.05 23.02 28.27
N VAL A 12 -69.68 24.20 28.35
CA VAL A 12 -68.99 25.49 28.45
C VAL A 12 -68.27 25.63 29.80
N LEU A 13 -68.92 25.23 30.90
CA LEU A 13 -68.31 25.23 32.22
C LEU A 13 -67.15 24.22 32.33
N ALA A 14 -67.29 23.03 31.75
CA ALA A 14 -66.20 22.05 31.70
C ALA A 14 -65.00 22.53 30.87
N ARG A 15 -65.24 23.28 29.78
CA ARG A 15 -64.18 23.90 28.98
C ARG A 15 -63.49 25.04 29.72
N GLN A 16 -64.23 25.89 30.44
CA GLN A 16 -63.65 26.92 31.29
C GLN A 16 -62.82 26.37 32.44
N GLU A 17 -63.27 25.29 33.08
CA GLU A 17 -62.53 24.66 34.18
C GLU A 17 -61.24 24.00 33.69
N LYS A 18 -61.28 23.39 32.50
CA LYS A 18 -60.09 22.84 31.83
C LYS A 18 -59.10 23.93 31.41
N ALA A 19 -59.59 25.08 30.92
CA ALA A 19 -58.77 26.24 30.60
C ALA A 19 -58.14 26.85 31.86
N LYS A 20 -58.91 27.02 32.94
CA LYS A 20 -58.42 27.47 34.25
C LYS A 20 -57.32 26.55 34.80
N ARG A 21 -57.53 25.23 34.76
CA ARG A 21 -56.52 24.26 35.21
C ARG A 21 -55.25 24.32 34.37
N LYS A 22 -55.37 24.54 33.05
CA LYS A 22 -54.22 24.74 32.17
C LYS A 22 -53.47 26.03 32.49
N VAL A 23 -54.20 27.12 32.79
CA VAL A 23 -53.64 28.41 33.22
C VAL A 23 -52.96 28.30 34.58
N GLU A 24 -53.53 27.59 35.54
CA GLU A 24 -52.93 27.34 36.86
C GLU A 24 -51.72 26.40 36.79
N GLN A 25 -51.75 25.39 35.89
CA GLN A 25 -50.60 24.55 35.59
C GLN A 25 -49.47 25.34 34.92
N TRP A 26 -49.82 26.32 34.07
CA TRP A 26 -48.91 27.31 33.49
C TRP A 26 -48.31 28.26 34.54
N LYS A 27 -49.13 28.77 35.47
CA LYS A 27 -48.66 29.63 36.59
C LYS A 27 -47.69 28.93 37.53
N ARG A 28 -47.80 27.61 37.67
CA ARG A 28 -47.00 26.81 38.61
C ARG A 28 -45.70 26.29 37.98
N ALA A 29 -45.58 26.29 36.65
CA ALA A 29 -44.43 25.76 35.93
C ALA A 29 -43.32 26.79 35.65
N GLU A 30 -43.60 28.10 35.71
CA GLU A 30 -42.61 29.15 35.37
C GLU A 30 -42.58 30.25 36.45
N SER A 31 -41.43 30.43 37.10
CA SER A 31 -41.16 31.61 37.93
C SER A 31 -41.24 32.89 37.09
N PRO A 32 -41.81 33.99 37.60
CA PRO A 32 -41.97 35.22 36.84
C PRO A 32 -40.63 35.96 36.70
N GLY A 33 -39.95 35.78 35.57
CA GLY A 33 -38.85 36.66 35.16
C GLY A 33 -39.35 38.05 34.72
N PRO A 34 -38.49 39.09 34.79
CA PRO A 34 -38.83 40.45 34.40
C PRO A 34 -38.95 40.55 32.87
N GLY A 35 -40.17 40.49 32.36
CA GLY A 35 -40.44 40.59 30.91
C GLY A 35 -41.77 40.02 30.43
N ARG A 36 -42.69 39.66 31.33
CA ARG A 36 -43.97 39.02 30.96
C ARG A 36 -45.00 40.05 30.48
N PHE A 37 -45.59 39.74 29.32
CA PHE A 37 -46.62 40.45 28.57
C PHE A 37 -47.90 40.81 29.34
N SER A 38 -48.52 41.96 29.03
CA SER A 38 -49.75 42.41 29.71
C SER A 38 -51.00 41.56 29.38
N TRP A 39 -51.09 40.98 28.18
CA TRP A 39 -52.20 40.12 27.72
C TRP A 39 -52.07 38.63 28.11
N THR A 40 -50.90 38.22 28.62
CA THR A 40 -50.70 36.87 29.19
C THR A 40 -51.22 36.76 30.61
N ASN A 41 -51.66 37.88 31.19
CA ASN A 41 -52.36 37.90 32.46
C ASN A 41 -53.73 37.20 32.32
N PRO A 42 -54.18 36.48 33.36
CA PRO A 42 -55.53 35.93 33.40
C PRO A 42 -56.56 37.03 33.10
N PRO A 43 -57.77 36.68 32.60
CA PRO A 43 -58.77 37.67 32.16
C PRO A 43 -58.89 38.76 33.22
N SER A 44 -58.77 40.02 32.76
CA SER A 44 -58.68 41.20 33.62
C SER A 44 -59.57 41.03 34.86
N PRO A 45 -59.04 41.24 36.09
CA PRO A 45 -59.83 41.16 37.32
C PRO A 45 -61.17 41.89 37.19
N VAL A 46 -61.16 43.00 36.44
CA VAL A 46 -62.32 43.81 36.08
C VAL A 46 -63.43 43.04 35.34
N LEU A 47 -63.11 42.18 34.37
CA LEU A 47 -64.14 41.41 33.65
C LEU A 47 -64.70 40.27 34.52
N GLN A 48 -63.86 39.63 35.33
CA GLN A 48 -64.31 38.61 36.28
C GLN A 48 -65.22 39.22 37.36
N GLU A 49 -64.85 40.38 37.88
CA GLU A 49 -65.66 41.17 38.81
C GLU A 49 -66.97 41.62 38.18
N PHE A 50 -66.95 42.10 36.93
CA PHE A 50 -68.14 42.48 36.20
C PHE A 50 -69.09 41.29 35.97
N GLN A 51 -68.56 40.12 35.60
CA GLN A 51 -69.37 38.90 35.47
C GLN A 51 -69.96 38.44 36.81
N LYS A 52 -69.19 38.55 37.90
CA LYS A 52 -69.68 38.27 39.26
C LYS A 52 -70.79 39.25 39.64
N LEU A 53 -70.63 40.53 39.32
CA LEU A 53 -71.64 41.56 39.52
C LEU A 53 -72.90 41.27 38.72
N LEU A 54 -72.80 40.96 37.42
CA LEU A 54 -73.93 40.56 36.58
C LEU A 54 -74.68 39.36 37.16
N ARG A 55 -73.98 38.32 37.62
CA ARG A 55 -74.60 37.15 38.27
C ARG A 55 -75.33 37.54 39.56
N SER A 56 -74.76 38.45 40.35
CA SER A 56 -75.38 38.95 41.58
C SER A 56 -76.62 39.83 41.34
N LYS A 57 -76.68 40.52 40.18
CA LYS A 57 -77.80 41.39 39.80
C LYS A 57 -78.94 40.65 39.09
N ARG A 58 -78.70 39.42 38.60
CA ARG A 58 -79.73 38.56 37.97
C ARG A 58 -81.00 38.38 38.81
N PRO A 59 -80.96 38.04 40.12
CA PRO A 59 -82.18 37.91 40.91
C PRO A 59 -82.98 39.21 41.02
N VAL A 60 -82.30 40.37 41.03
CA VAL A 60 -82.95 41.68 41.05
C VAL A 60 -83.67 41.93 39.72
N TYR A 61 -83.01 41.68 38.58
CA TYR A 61 -83.64 41.74 37.27
C TYR A 61 -84.86 40.81 37.17
N GLU A 62 -84.72 39.54 37.59
CA GLU A 62 -85.83 38.57 37.56
C GLU A 62 -86.99 38.97 38.48
N ALA A 63 -86.72 39.61 39.61
CA ALA A 63 -87.73 40.16 40.50
C ALA A 63 -88.45 41.37 39.85
N THR A 64 -87.70 42.35 39.34
CA THR A 64 -88.26 43.53 38.66
C THR A 64 -89.11 43.14 37.45
N LEU A 65 -88.63 42.19 36.65
CA LEU A 65 -89.37 41.68 35.48
C LEU A 65 -90.66 40.94 35.89
N ARG A 66 -90.64 40.20 37.01
CA ARG A 66 -91.86 39.57 37.57
C ARG A 66 -92.86 40.61 38.08
N SER A 67 -92.40 41.57 38.88
CA SER A 67 -93.25 42.63 39.42
C SER A 67 -93.85 43.50 38.31
N GLY A 68 -93.07 43.86 37.30
CA GLY A 68 -93.59 44.63 36.16
C GLY A 68 -94.61 43.85 35.33
N ARG A 69 -94.46 42.53 35.16
CA ARG A 69 -95.51 41.69 34.54
C ARG A 69 -96.81 41.69 35.34
N LEU A 70 -96.72 41.57 36.66
CA LEU A 70 -97.91 41.62 37.54
C LEU A 70 -98.59 43.00 37.50
N LEU A 71 -97.81 44.08 37.38
CA LEU A 71 -98.35 45.44 37.21
C LEU A 71 -99.08 45.58 35.87
N ARG A 72 -98.47 45.07 34.79
CA ARG A 72 -99.08 45.05 33.45
C ARG A 72 -100.38 44.26 33.41
N GLU A 73 -100.47 43.15 34.14
CA GLU A 73 -101.70 42.34 34.28
C GLU A 73 -102.83 43.06 35.05
N ARG A 74 -102.50 44.04 35.90
CA ARG A 74 -103.46 44.77 36.74
C ARG A 74 -103.86 46.15 36.18
N ALA A 75 -103.16 46.64 35.17
CA ALA A 75 -103.44 47.92 34.53
C ALA A 75 -104.78 47.85 33.77
N GLN A 76 -105.62 48.87 33.95
CA GLN A 76 -106.95 48.96 33.32
C GLN A 76 -106.99 49.93 32.14
N LEU A 77 -106.05 50.87 32.07
CA LEU A 77 -105.93 51.84 30.98
C LEU A 77 -105.02 51.29 29.88
N THR A 78 -105.44 51.43 28.63
CA THR A 78 -104.70 50.95 27.46
C THR A 78 -103.32 51.60 27.34
N GLU A 79 -103.20 52.89 27.68
CA GLU A 79 -101.94 53.65 27.65
C GLU A 79 -100.92 53.08 28.66
N ASP A 80 -101.37 52.73 29.88
CA ASP A 80 -100.52 52.13 30.91
C ASP A 80 -100.02 50.74 30.52
N VAL A 81 -100.89 49.95 29.87
CA VAL A 81 -100.51 48.61 29.38
C VAL A 81 -99.42 48.71 28.31
N GLN A 82 -99.57 49.62 27.35
CA GLN A 82 -98.57 49.85 26.30
C GLN A 82 -97.23 50.32 26.89
N LEU A 83 -97.26 51.30 27.78
CA LEU A 83 -96.06 51.81 28.44
C LEU A 83 -95.34 50.72 29.26
N LEU A 84 -96.07 49.90 30.00
CA LEU A 84 -95.49 48.79 30.78
C LEU A 84 -94.90 47.70 29.89
N GLU A 85 -95.52 47.41 28.73
CA GLU A 85 -94.96 46.48 27.74
C GLU A 85 -93.66 47.00 27.14
N GLU A 86 -93.62 48.29 26.77
CA GLU A 86 -92.41 48.95 26.27
C GLU A 86 -91.27 48.91 27.31
N LEU A 87 -91.54 49.30 28.56
CA LEU A 87 -90.55 49.30 29.64
C LEU A 87 -90.03 47.88 29.97
N LEU A 88 -90.91 46.87 29.95
CA LEU A 88 -90.53 45.47 30.16
C LEU A 88 -89.71 44.92 28.99
N ALA A 89 -90.07 45.28 27.76
CA ALA A 89 -89.33 44.91 26.56
C ALA A 89 -87.94 45.54 26.58
N GLU A 90 -87.85 46.84 26.88
CA GLU A 90 -86.60 47.58 26.99
C GLU A 90 -85.70 47.03 28.12
N LEU A 91 -86.27 46.74 29.31
CA LEU A 91 -85.52 46.14 30.42
C LEU A 91 -84.91 44.80 30.03
N LYS A 92 -85.67 43.97 29.31
CA LYS A 92 -85.21 42.66 28.82
C LYS A 92 -84.14 42.82 27.75
N GLU A 93 -84.34 43.71 26.77
CA GLU A 93 -83.38 43.99 25.72
C GLU A 93 -82.05 44.47 26.30
N ARG A 94 -82.07 45.46 27.19
CA ARG A 94 -80.87 45.99 27.85
C ARG A 94 -80.14 44.93 28.67
N TRP A 95 -80.87 44.04 29.34
CA TRP A 95 -80.28 42.94 30.11
C TRP A 95 -79.62 41.90 29.19
N ASP A 96 -80.31 41.48 28.12
CA ASP A 96 -79.82 40.49 27.16
C ASP A 96 -78.62 41.03 26.37
N ASP A 97 -78.65 42.31 25.96
CA ASP A 97 -77.55 43.02 25.30
C ASP A 97 -76.31 43.15 26.19
N MET A 98 -76.48 43.54 27.46
CA MET A 98 -75.38 43.60 28.43
C MET A 98 -74.77 42.22 28.69
N GLY A 99 -75.60 41.19 28.84
CA GLY A 99 -75.15 39.80 28.99
C GLY A 99 -74.43 39.29 27.73
N GLY A 100 -74.95 39.61 26.55
CA GLY A 100 -74.36 39.27 25.25
C GLY A 100 -72.98 39.87 25.08
N ARG A 101 -72.83 41.19 25.28
CA ARG A 101 -71.54 41.88 25.23
C ARG A 101 -70.51 41.33 26.22
N ALA A 102 -70.94 40.96 27.43
CA ALA A 102 -70.05 40.38 28.44
C ALA A 102 -69.50 39.01 28.00
N VAL A 103 -70.34 38.17 27.40
CA VAL A 103 -69.95 36.85 26.85
C VAL A 103 -69.04 37.01 25.64
N GLU A 104 -69.37 37.91 24.71
CA GLU A 104 -68.54 38.17 23.53
C GLU A 104 -67.14 38.66 23.92
N ARG A 105 -67.06 39.59 24.89
CA ARG A 105 -65.78 40.06 25.42
C ARG A 105 -64.99 38.94 26.09
N GLN A 106 -65.64 38.05 26.84
CA GLN A 106 -64.98 36.89 27.43
C GLN A 106 -64.39 35.97 26.36
N HIS A 107 -65.15 35.65 25.32
CA HIS A 107 -64.71 34.80 24.22
C HIS A 107 -63.47 35.38 23.52
N LYS A 108 -63.52 36.67 23.16
CA LYS A 108 -62.39 37.37 22.54
C LYS A 108 -61.12 37.33 23.41
N LEU A 109 -61.25 37.48 24.73
CA LEU A 109 -60.09 37.39 25.63
C LEU A 109 -59.53 35.95 25.71
N GLU A 110 -60.39 34.94 25.76
CA GLU A 110 -59.96 33.53 25.77
C GLU A 110 -59.24 33.15 24.46
N GLU A 111 -59.73 33.62 23.31
CA GLU A 111 -59.07 33.44 22.02
C GLU A 111 -57.70 34.13 21.95
N SER A 112 -57.62 35.40 22.36
CA SER A 112 -56.36 36.15 22.40
C SER A 112 -55.34 35.53 23.35
N LEU A 113 -55.76 35.03 24.51
CA LEU A 113 -54.89 34.37 25.47
C LEU A 113 -54.35 33.05 24.90
N LEU A 114 -55.22 32.24 24.27
CA LEU A 114 -54.81 31.00 23.62
C LEU A 114 -53.82 31.24 22.49
N PHE A 115 -54.06 32.29 21.68
CA PHE A 115 -53.17 32.68 20.60
C PHE A 115 -51.80 33.11 21.15
N SER A 116 -51.77 33.97 22.17
CA SER A 116 -50.53 34.44 22.79
C SER A 116 -49.69 33.28 23.35
N GLY A 117 -50.31 32.32 24.06
CA GLY A 117 -49.58 31.15 24.56
C GLY A 117 -48.98 30.30 23.44
N LYS A 118 -49.76 30.01 22.39
CA LYS A 118 -49.24 29.28 21.21
C LYS A 118 -48.11 30.03 20.51
N PHE A 119 -48.22 31.36 20.44
CA PHE A 119 -47.21 32.22 19.85
C PHE A 119 -45.89 32.17 20.65
N THR A 120 -45.96 32.32 21.98
CA THR A 120 -44.78 32.27 22.83
C THR A 120 -44.11 30.90 22.81
N ASP A 121 -44.90 29.82 22.81
CA ASP A 121 -44.37 28.45 22.73
C ASP A 121 -43.64 28.21 21.41
N ALA A 122 -44.22 28.68 20.29
CA ALA A 122 -43.60 28.56 18.97
C ALA A 122 -42.33 29.39 18.83
N LEU A 123 -42.32 30.62 19.38
CA LEU A 123 -41.15 31.49 19.44
C LEU A 123 -40.01 30.82 20.22
N GLN A 124 -40.30 30.34 21.44
CA GLN A 124 -39.30 29.72 22.30
C GLN A 124 -38.74 28.44 21.66
N ALA A 125 -39.61 27.58 21.11
CA ALA A 125 -39.17 26.35 20.46
C ALA A 125 -38.22 26.62 19.27
N LEU A 126 -38.44 27.72 18.53
CA LEU A 126 -37.54 28.14 17.46
C LEU A 126 -36.21 28.67 18.00
N LEU A 127 -36.23 29.53 19.03
CA LEU A 127 -35.01 30.02 19.67
C LEU A 127 -34.17 28.87 20.23
N ASP A 128 -34.76 27.95 20.98
CA ASP A 128 -34.06 26.78 21.54
C ASP A 128 -33.44 25.91 20.45
N TRP A 129 -34.14 25.76 19.32
CA TRP A 129 -33.57 25.03 18.18
C TRP A 129 -32.37 25.76 17.59
N LEU A 130 -32.45 27.08 17.41
CA LEU A 130 -31.33 27.89 16.90
C LEU A 130 -30.11 27.80 17.81
N TYR A 131 -30.29 27.91 19.13
CA TYR A 131 -29.22 27.77 20.11
C TYR A 131 -28.55 26.39 20.07
N ARG A 132 -29.31 25.32 19.79
CA ARG A 132 -28.75 23.96 19.62
C ARG A 132 -28.08 23.75 18.26
N ALA A 133 -28.53 24.46 17.22
CA ALA A 133 -28.01 24.34 15.87
C ALA A 133 -26.68 25.09 15.68
N GLU A 134 -26.55 26.27 16.30
CA GLU A 134 -25.37 27.14 16.19
C GLU A 134 -24.03 26.41 16.44
N PRO A 135 -23.81 25.72 17.56
CA PRO A 135 -22.53 25.06 17.84
C PRO A 135 -22.20 23.94 16.84
N GLN A 136 -23.20 23.35 16.17
CA GLN A 136 -22.98 22.31 15.16
C GLN A 136 -22.51 22.89 13.82
N LEU A 137 -22.69 24.20 13.61
CA LEU A 137 -22.31 24.90 12.38
C LEU A 137 -21.06 25.77 12.55
N CYS A 138 -20.53 25.89 13.77
CA CYS A 138 -19.35 26.69 14.06
C CYS A 138 -18.12 26.27 13.24
N GLU A 139 -17.22 27.22 13.03
CA GLU A 139 -16.00 27.03 12.26
C GLU A 139 -15.04 26.02 12.92
N GLU A 140 -15.06 25.95 14.24
CA GLU A 140 -14.28 24.99 15.05
C GLU A 140 -14.68 23.52 14.87
N VAL A 141 -15.86 23.23 14.32
CA VAL A 141 -16.28 21.85 14.08
C VAL A 141 -15.47 21.29 12.91
N PRO A 142 -14.65 20.23 13.10
CA PRO A 142 -13.85 19.67 12.03
C PRO A 142 -14.75 19.04 10.96
N VAL A 143 -14.44 19.33 9.70
CA VAL A 143 -15.14 18.76 8.53
C VAL A 143 -14.21 17.98 7.62
N SER A 144 -12.89 18.09 7.82
CA SER A 144 -11.88 17.40 7.04
C SER A 144 -11.72 15.95 7.47
N GLY A 145 -11.40 15.06 6.55
CA GLY A 145 -11.29 13.63 6.84
C GLY A 145 -11.08 12.79 5.59
N ASP A 146 -11.31 11.49 5.72
CA ASP A 146 -11.35 10.59 4.55
C ASP A 146 -12.63 10.83 3.74
N ARG A 147 -12.59 10.45 2.46
CA ARG A 147 -13.66 10.72 1.50
C ARG A 147 -15.03 10.23 1.99
N ASP A 148 -15.10 9.07 2.61
CA ASP A 148 -16.37 8.46 3.00
C ASP A 148 -16.96 9.20 4.21
N LEU A 149 -16.14 9.57 5.20
CA LEU A 149 -16.57 10.42 6.30
C LEU A 149 -17.08 11.79 5.82
N VAL A 150 -16.35 12.47 4.93
CA VAL A 150 -16.76 13.79 4.45
C VAL A 150 -18.07 13.72 3.66
N SER A 151 -18.25 12.65 2.87
CA SER A 151 -19.51 12.36 2.17
C SER A 151 -20.69 12.21 3.16
N ASP A 152 -20.50 11.44 4.23
CA ASP A 152 -21.51 11.27 5.28
C ASP A 152 -21.84 12.58 6.00
N LEU A 153 -20.83 13.42 6.28
CA LEU A 153 -21.03 14.75 6.86
C LEU A 153 -21.81 15.68 5.92
N MET A 154 -21.54 15.61 4.61
CA MET A 154 -22.26 16.35 3.59
C MET A 154 -23.74 15.93 3.53
N ASP A 155 -24.04 14.64 3.62
CA ASP A 155 -25.43 14.15 3.64
C ASP A 155 -26.19 14.53 4.92
N LYS A 156 -25.51 14.48 6.08
CA LYS A 156 -26.04 15.02 7.35
C LYS A 156 -26.35 16.51 7.22
N HIS A 157 -25.47 17.29 6.58
CA HIS A 157 -25.70 18.73 6.37
C HIS A 157 -26.84 19.01 5.39
N LYS A 158 -27.00 18.22 4.31
CA LYS A 158 -28.18 18.30 3.42
C LYS A 158 -29.48 18.05 4.19
N ALA A 159 -29.49 17.09 5.12
CA ALA A 159 -30.65 16.85 5.98
C ALA A 159 -30.94 18.06 6.89
N PHE A 160 -29.89 18.67 7.47
CA PHE A 160 -30.01 19.91 8.23
C PHE A 160 -30.59 21.06 7.39
N GLN A 161 -30.13 21.25 6.15
CA GLN A 161 -30.65 22.30 5.25
C GLN A 161 -32.13 22.10 4.89
N LYS A 162 -32.58 20.86 4.67
CA LYS A 162 -34.00 20.55 4.48
C LYS A 162 -34.83 20.97 5.69
N GLU A 163 -34.30 20.71 6.88
CA GLU A 163 -34.94 21.03 8.14
C GLU A 163 -34.96 22.56 8.42
N LEU A 164 -33.88 23.26 8.05
CA LEU A 164 -33.82 24.72 8.00
C LEU A 164 -34.91 25.26 7.07
N GLY A 165 -35.04 24.72 5.85
CA GLY A 165 -36.08 25.11 4.89
C GLY A 165 -37.51 24.99 5.45
N LYS A 166 -37.81 23.92 6.19
CA LYS A 166 -39.12 23.76 6.86
C LYS A 166 -39.36 24.85 7.91
N ARG A 167 -38.37 25.14 8.76
CA ARG A 167 -38.46 26.16 9.83
C ARG A 167 -38.56 27.59 9.28
N ALA A 168 -38.06 27.85 8.08
CA ALA A 168 -38.20 29.15 7.42
C ALA A 168 -39.68 29.56 7.25
N SER A 169 -40.57 28.59 6.99
CA SER A 169 -42.02 28.83 6.92
C SER A 169 -42.60 29.26 8.27
N CYS A 170 -42.17 28.62 9.37
CA CYS A 170 -42.57 28.95 10.72
C CYS A 170 -42.18 30.38 11.10
N ILE A 171 -40.95 30.80 10.77
CA ILE A 171 -40.49 32.18 11.02
C ILE A 171 -41.30 33.19 10.21
N LYS A 172 -41.64 32.90 8.95
CA LYS A 172 -42.51 33.77 8.14
C LYS A 172 -43.90 33.93 8.77
N MET A 173 -44.48 32.83 9.27
CA MET A 173 -45.78 32.86 9.97
C MET A 173 -45.68 33.65 11.29
N LEU A 174 -44.60 33.48 12.04
CA LEU A 174 -44.37 34.19 13.30
C LEU A 174 -44.20 35.70 13.05
N LYS A 175 -43.39 36.09 12.05
CA LYS A 175 -43.22 37.50 11.63
C LYS A 175 -44.56 38.15 11.22
N ARG A 176 -45.45 37.42 10.55
CA ARG A 176 -46.81 37.91 10.21
C ARG A 176 -47.63 38.12 11.48
N SER A 177 -47.65 37.12 12.36
CA SER A 177 -48.38 37.15 13.62
C SER A 177 -47.95 38.33 14.52
N VAL A 178 -46.64 38.62 14.61
CA VAL A 178 -46.12 39.79 15.34
C VAL A 178 -46.65 41.10 14.76
N ARG A 179 -46.62 41.28 13.43
CA ARG A 179 -47.14 42.51 12.81
C ARG A 179 -48.62 42.73 13.08
N ASP A 180 -49.41 41.66 13.04
CA ASP A 180 -50.84 41.73 13.31
C ASP A 180 -51.10 42.05 14.80
N LEU A 181 -50.30 41.47 15.72
CA LEU A 181 -50.37 41.76 17.16
C LEU A 181 -49.97 43.21 17.51
N THR A 182 -48.92 43.73 16.87
CA THR A 182 -48.41 45.09 17.07
C THR A 182 -49.41 46.16 16.64
N ARG A 183 -50.27 45.88 15.63
CA ARG A 183 -51.31 46.82 15.18
C ARG A 183 -52.42 47.05 16.20
N GLY A 184 -52.62 46.15 17.17
CA GLY A 184 -53.74 46.20 18.12
C GLY A 184 -53.34 46.27 19.60
N SER A 185 -52.05 46.33 19.93
CA SER A 185 -51.53 46.21 21.32
C SER A 185 -50.97 47.51 21.89
N SER A 186 -50.79 47.54 23.22
CA SER A 186 -50.11 48.62 23.94
C SER A 186 -48.67 48.84 23.43
N SER A 187 -48.12 50.06 23.60
CA SER A 187 -46.78 50.38 23.06
C SER A 187 -45.64 49.56 23.69
N VAL A 188 -45.79 49.16 24.97
CA VAL A 188 -44.77 48.40 25.71
C VAL A 188 -44.70 46.94 25.25
N ASP A 189 -45.84 46.29 25.07
CA ASP A 189 -45.93 44.91 24.55
C ASP A 189 -45.33 44.85 23.13
N SER A 190 -45.66 45.84 22.30
CA SER A 190 -45.13 45.96 20.95
C SER A 190 -43.59 46.00 20.91
N GLN A 191 -42.95 46.76 21.82
CA GLN A 191 -41.50 46.87 21.89
C GLN A 191 -40.80 45.56 22.30
N TRP A 192 -41.36 44.80 23.25
CA TRP A 192 -40.78 43.52 23.65
C TRP A 192 -40.88 42.48 22.52
N LEU A 193 -42.04 42.37 21.85
CA LEU A 193 -42.22 41.44 20.72
C LEU A 193 -41.27 41.78 19.59
N GLN A 194 -41.10 43.07 19.34
CA GLN A 194 -40.17 43.57 18.34
C GLN A 194 -38.73 43.14 18.68
N LYS A 195 -38.27 43.33 19.92
CA LYS A 195 -36.94 42.88 20.37
C LYS A 195 -36.75 41.36 20.24
N GLN A 196 -37.74 40.56 20.65
CA GLN A 196 -37.66 39.10 20.55
C GLN A 196 -37.66 38.62 19.09
N MET A 197 -38.42 39.29 18.22
CA MET A 197 -38.45 39.00 16.80
C MET A 197 -37.14 39.43 16.10
N GLU A 198 -36.52 40.52 16.55
CA GLU A 198 -35.19 40.96 16.12
C GLU A 198 -34.12 39.95 16.53
N GLU A 199 -34.13 39.49 17.78
CA GLU A 199 -33.22 38.43 18.27
C GLU A 199 -33.38 37.13 17.46
N LEU A 200 -34.62 36.66 17.28
CA LEU A 200 -34.91 35.48 16.47
C LEU A 200 -34.44 35.66 15.01
N SER A 201 -34.66 36.83 14.43
CA SER A 201 -34.22 37.13 13.05
C SER A 201 -32.71 37.18 12.95
N GLY A 202 -32.03 37.83 13.88
CA GLY A 202 -30.58 37.93 13.92
C GLY A 202 -29.92 36.56 14.03
N ARG A 203 -30.42 35.70 14.93
CA ARG A 203 -29.93 34.30 15.04
C ARG A 203 -30.25 33.48 13.82
N TRP A 204 -31.44 33.61 13.25
CA TRP A 204 -31.80 32.93 12.01
C TRP A 204 -30.83 33.28 10.87
N ASP A 205 -30.53 34.56 10.70
CA ASP A 205 -29.63 35.05 9.68
C ASP A 205 -28.20 34.56 9.92
N LEU A 206 -27.75 34.51 11.18
CA LEU A 206 -26.48 33.91 11.58
C LEU A 206 -26.41 32.42 11.20
N ILE A 207 -27.42 31.62 11.55
CA ILE A 207 -27.51 30.20 11.20
C ILE A 207 -27.50 29.99 9.69
N CYS A 208 -28.19 30.85 8.93
CA CYS A 208 -28.15 30.77 7.47
C CYS A 208 -26.73 31.03 6.93
N LYS A 209 -26.03 32.04 7.46
CA LYS A 209 -24.63 32.33 7.09
C LYS A 209 -23.69 31.18 7.45
N LEU A 210 -23.79 30.66 8.69
CA LEU A 210 -22.99 29.52 9.15
C LEU A 210 -23.29 28.26 8.34
N SER A 211 -24.55 28.02 7.96
CA SER A 211 -24.92 26.89 7.12
C SER A 211 -24.32 26.97 5.72
N ILE A 212 -24.23 28.17 5.13
CA ILE A 212 -23.56 28.40 3.84
C ILE A 212 -22.05 28.24 3.99
N SER A 213 -21.44 28.82 5.03
CA SER A 213 -20.01 28.65 5.33
C SER A 213 -19.65 27.16 5.49
N LYS A 214 -20.43 26.42 6.30
CA LYS A 214 -20.24 24.97 6.48
C LYS A 214 -20.40 24.18 5.19
N GLN A 215 -21.34 24.56 4.31
CA GLN A 215 -21.50 23.94 3.00
C GLN A 215 -20.21 24.09 2.17
N GLY A 216 -19.69 25.31 2.06
CA GLY A 216 -18.46 25.56 1.30
C GLY A 216 -17.24 24.83 1.89
N ARG A 217 -17.13 24.79 3.22
CA ARG A 217 -16.07 24.03 3.91
C ARG A 217 -16.16 22.52 3.63
N LEU A 218 -17.36 21.95 3.65
CA LEU A 218 -17.60 20.53 3.34
C LEU A 218 -17.28 20.21 1.87
N GLU A 219 -17.67 21.09 0.94
CA GLU A 219 -17.37 20.92 -0.50
C GLU A 219 -15.87 20.98 -0.77
N ALA A 220 -15.17 21.98 -0.20
CA ALA A 220 -13.71 22.08 -0.32
C ALA A 220 -13.00 20.86 0.30
N SER A 221 -13.46 20.44 1.48
CA SER A 221 -12.92 19.24 2.13
C SER A 221 -13.16 17.96 1.33
N LEU A 222 -14.32 17.83 0.66
CA LEU A 222 -14.62 16.66 -0.14
C LEU A 222 -13.71 16.59 -1.35
N GLN A 223 -13.55 17.72 -2.05
CA GLN A 223 -12.62 17.84 -3.16
C GLN A 223 -11.19 17.46 -2.74
N GLN A 224 -10.73 17.98 -1.60
CA GLN A 224 -9.40 17.67 -1.06
C GLN A 224 -9.24 16.17 -0.73
N ALA A 225 -10.26 15.56 -0.13
CA ALA A 225 -10.26 14.13 0.19
C ALA A 225 -10.29 13.23 -1.07
N GLU A 226 -11.04 13.63 -2.11
CA GLU A 226 -11.08 12.95 -3.40
C GLU A 226 -9.75 13.05 -4.16
N GLU A 227 -9.13 14.24 -4.14
CA GLU A 227 -7.81 14.47 -4.70
C GLU A 227 -6.77 13.60 -4.01
N PHE A 228 -6.71 13.64 -2.67
CA PHE A 228 -5.80 12.80 -1.88
C PHE A 228 -5.98 11.31 -2.19
N HIS A 229 -7.22 10.82 -2.18
CA HIS A 229 -7.50 9.42 -2.47
C HIS A 229 -7.10 9.05 -3.91
N THR A 230 -7.34 9.93 -4.88
CA THR A 230 -6.97 9.71 -6.29
C THR A 230 -5.46 9.68 -6.49
N LEU A 231 -4.74 10.64 -5.89
CA LEU A 231 -3.28 10.71 -5.90
C LEU A 231 -2.66 9.45 -5.30
N VAL A 232 -3.08 9.05 -4.10
CA VAL A 232 -2.58 7.84 -3.44
C VAL A 232 -2.84 6.60 -4.29
N ARG A 233 -4.05 6.45 -4.86
CA ARG A 233 -4.39 5.29 -5.68
C ARG A 233 -3.58 5.24 -6.98
N SER A 234 -3.42 6.38 -7.64
CA SER A 234 -2.63 6.49 -8.88
C SER A 234 -1.16 6.16 -8.61
N PHE A 235 -0.59 6.75 -7.56
CA PHE A 235 0.78 6.52 -7.15
C PHE A 235 1.05 5.04 -6.84
N LEU A 236 0.21 4.40 -6.03
CA LEU A 236 0.36 2.97 -5.72
C LEU A 236 0.25 2.07 -6.97
N ALA A 237 -0.59 2.44 -7.94
CA ALA A 237 -0.70 1.72 -9.20
C ALA A 237 0.56 1.89 -10.06
N HIS A 238 1.12 3.10 -10.14
CA HIS A 238 2.39 3.36 -10.83
C HIS A 238 3.55 2.61 -10.18
N LEU A 239 3.65 2.62 -8.84
CA LEU A 239 4.66 1.85 -8.12
C LEU A 239 4.57 0.34 -8.40
N ALA A 240 3.35 -0.20 -8.48
CA ALA A 240 3.14 -1.60 -8.83
C ALA A 240 3.60 -1.91 -10.26
N GLU A 241 3.47 -0.98 -11.20
CA GLU A 241 3.97 -1.14 -12.56
C GLU A 241 5.50 -1.00 -12.63
N SER A 242 6.08 -0.03 -11.93
CA SER A 242 7.54 0.10 -11.78
C SER A 242 8.17 -1.16 -11.17
N GLU A 243 7.51 -1.77 -10.18
CA GLU A 243 7.97 -3.04 -9.61
C GLU A 243 8.00 -4.16 -10.68
N LYS A 244 7.02 -4.20 -11.58
CA LYS A 244 7.01 -5.17 -12.69
C LYS A 244 8.11 -4.87 -13.69
N THR A 245 8.32 -3.63 -14.11
CA THR A 245 9.36 -3.28 -15.09
C THR A 245 10.76 -3.54 -14.55
N LEU A 246 11.00 -3.23 -13.28
CA LEU A 246 12.25 -3.54 -12.58
C LEU A 246 12.58 -5.04 -12.56
N ARG A 247 11.57 -5.92 -12.44
CA ARG A 247 11.78 -7.38 -12.53
C ARG A 247 12.29 -7.83 -13.91
N HIS A 248 11.99 -7.06 -14.96
CA HIS A 248 12.45 -7.34 -16.32
C HIS A 248 13.77 -6.63 -16.66
N GLY A 249 14.38 -5.92 -15.70
CA GLY A 249 15.69 -5.27 -15.87
C GLY A 249 15.65 -3.93 -16.59
N VAL A 250 14.48 -3.31 -16.76
CA VAL A 250 14.33 -1.96 -17.30
C VAL A 250 14.26 -0.98 -16.14
N PHE A 251 15.22 -0.04 -16.08
CA PHE A 251 15.20 1.05 -15.11
C PHE A 251 14.15 2.09 -15.52
N PRO A 252 13.20 2.44 -14.64
CA PRO A 252 12.32 3.58 -14.89
C PRO A 252 13.14 4.87 -14.81
N GLU A 253 13.15 5.67 -15.88
CA GLU A 253 13.78 7.01 -15.89
C GLU A 253 12.98 8.05 -15.08
N GLU A 254 11.89 7.64 -14.44
CA GLU A 254 10.86 8.49 -13.82
C GLU A 254 11.00 8.66 -12.30
N GLU A 255 12.10 8.24 -11.68
CA GLU A 255 12.29 8.24 -10.22
C GLU A 255 12.06 9.64 -9.58
N ALA A 256 12.52 10.71 -10.24
CA ALA A 256 12.32 12.07 -9.77
C ALA A 256 10.85 12.51 -9.79
N CYS A 257 10.07 12.03 -10.77
CA CYS A 257 8.64 12.33 -10.87
C CYS A 257 7.85 11.62 -9.75
N GLN A 258 8.20 10.37 -9.45
CA GLN A 258 7.58 9.60 -8.37
C GLN A 258 7.87 10.18 -6.98
N GLN A 259 9.08 10.73 -6.77
CA GLN A 259 9.42 11.39 -5.51
C GLN A 259 8.58 12.66 -5.27
N LEU A 260 8.39 13.48 -6.32
CA LEU A 260 7.52 14.66 -6.25
C LEU A 260 6.07 14.28 -5.96
N GLU A 261 5.55 13.21 -6.56
CA GLU A 261 4.20 12.70 -6.27
C GLU A 261 4.04 12.30 -4.79
N LEU A 262 5.05 11.64 -4.20
CA LEU A 262 5.03 11.27 -2.78
C LEU A 262 5.05 12.51 -1.85
N GLU A 263 5.80 13.55 -2.23
CA GLU A 263 5.82 14.82 -1.52
C GLU A 263 4.45 15.51 -1.58
N CYS A 264 3.80 15.53 -2.76
CA CYS A 264 2.42 16.02 -2.91
C CYS A 264 1.42 15.25 -2.05
N ILE A 265 1.48 13.91 -2.05
CA ILE A 265 0.63 13.06 -1.19
C ILE A 265 0.85 13.39 0.28
N THR A 266 2.10 13.57 0.69
CA THR A 266 2.44 13.87 2.09
C THR A 266 1.93 15.26 2.48
N SER A 267 2.18 16.30 1.67
CA SER A 267 1.70 17.66 1.89
C SER A 267 0.18 17.70 2.02
N LEU A 268 -0.53 17.14 1.03
CA LEU A 268 -1.98 17.14 1.03
C LEU A 268 -2.56 16.35 2.21
N GLY A 269 -1.94 15.23 2.56
CA GLY A 269 -2.32 14.44 3.73
C GLY A 269 -2.11 15.19 5.06
N GLU A 270 -1.02 15.95 5.19
CA GLU A 270 -0.74 16.80 6.36
C GLU A 270 -1.70 18.00 6.45
N GLU A 271 -2.05 18.60 5.31
CA GLU A 271 -3.08 19.64 5.22
C GLU A 271 -4.45 19.12 5.69
N ILE A 272 -4.87 17.92 5.24
CA ILE A 272 -6.10 17.27 5.71
C ILE A 272 -6.02 17.04 7.24
N LEU A 273 -4.86 16.57 7.74
CA LEU A 273 -4.64 16.28 9.16
C LEU A 273 -4.75 17.52 10.07
N SER A 274 -4.44 18.72 9.56
CA SER A 274 -4.47 19.96 10.35
C SER A 274 -5.86 20.32 10.91
N ALA A 275 -6.92 19.93 10.21
CA ALA A 275 -8.32 20.18 10.60
C ALA A 275 -9.18 18.90 10.56
N CYS A 276 -8.54 17.74 10.70
CA CYS A 276 -9.14 16.43 10.51
C CYS A 276 -10.10 16.06 11.65
N HIS A 277 -11.21 15.42 11.28
CA HIS A 277 -12.11 14.79 12.21
C HIS A 277 -11.42 13.60 12.90
N PRO A 278 -11.57 13.44 14.23
CA PRO A 278 -10.88 12.40 15.00
C PRO A 278 -11.01 10.99 14.42
N ASP A 279 -12.20 10.65 13.91
CA ASP A 279 -12.50 9.33 13.34
C ASP A 279 -11.71 9.00 12.07
N SER A 280 -11.21 10.00 11.34
CA SER A 280 -10.44 9.80 10.09
C SER A 280 -8.93 9.92 10.27
N VAL A 281 -8.44 10.42 11.41
CA VAL A 281 -7.01 10.70 11.65
C VAL A 281 -6.14 9.47 11.39
N VAL A 282 -6.56 8.31 11.93
CA VAL A 282 -5.82 7.05 11.78
C VAL A 282 -5.79 6.63 10.30
N THR A 283 -6.92 6.73 9.61
CA THR A 283 -7.05 6.37 8.20
C THR A 283 -6.12 7.21 7.33
N ILE A 284 -6.17 8.53 7.44
CA ILE A 284 -5.31 9.43 6.64
C ILE A 284 -3.82 9.16 6.91
N LYS A 285 -3.42 9.04 8.18
CA LYS A 285 -2.04 8.67 8.55
C LYS A 285 -1.62 7.35 7.93
N SER A 286 -2.49 6.33 7.98
CA SER A 286 -2.18 5.02 7.42
C SER A 286 -1.92 5.08 5.92
N TRP A 287 -2.71 5.85 5.15
CA TRP A 287 -2.50 6.03 3.71
C TRP A 287 -1.17 6.71 3.39
N ILE A 288 -0.81 7.76 4.14
CA ILE A 288 0.50 8.42 4.00
C ILE A 288 1.63 7.42 4.31
N THR A 289 1.51 6.66 5.40
CA THR A 289 2.51 5.66 5.78
C THR A 289 2.66 4.56 4.72
N VAL A 290 1.55 4.04 4.18
CA VAL A 290 1.56 3.00 3.13
C VAL A 290 2.20 3.53 1.85
N ALA A 291 1.89 4.75 1.43
CA ALA A 291 2.52 5.37 0.26
C ALA A 291 4.04 5.49 0.45
N LYS A 292 4.48 5.99 1.61
CA LYS A 292 5.91 6.12 1.95
C LYS A 292 6.62 4.76 1.98
N SER A 293 6.03 3.76 2.64
CA SER A 293 6.66 2.44 2.77
C SER A 293 6.75 1.72 1.43
N ARG A 294 5.69 1.75 0.61
CA ARG A 294 5.68 1.14 -0.71
C ARG A 294 6.69 1.78 -1.66
N PHE A 295 6.84 3.11 -1.60
CA PHE A 295 7.87 3.80 -2.37
C PHE A 295 9.28 3.37 -1.96
N GLN A 296 9.56 3.32 -0.65
CA GLN A 296 10.85 2.86 -0.13
C GLN A 296 11.18 1.42 -0.52
N GLU A 297 10.17 0.53 -0.52
CA GLU A 297 10.35 -0.85 -0.99
C GLU A 297 10.77 -0.88 -2.47
N VAL A 298 10.08 -0.16 -3.35
CA VAL A 298 10.42 -0.08 -4.78
C VAL A 298 11.82 0.51 -5.01
N LEU A 299 12.18 1.58 -4.29
CA LEU A 299 13.52 2.17 -4.35
C LEU A 299 14.60 1.17 -3.92
N SER A 300 14.37 0.43 -2.83
CA SER A 300 15.33 -0.57 -2.37
C SER A 300 15.54 -1.69 -3.39
N TRP A 301 14.46 -2.08 -4.09
CA TRP A 301 14.53 -3.07 -5.16
C TRP A 301 15.27 -2.52 -6.38
N ALA A 302 14.99 -1.29 -6.79
CA ALA A 302 15.71 -0.62 -7.87
C ALA A 302 17.21 -0.56 -7.60
N GLN A 303 17.61 -0.16 -6.38
CA GLN A 303 19.01 -0.13 -5.97
C GLN A 303 19.65 -1.53 -6.03
N GLN A 304 19.00 -2.55 -5.47
CA GLN A 304 19.51 -3.93 -5.52
C GLN A 304 19.66 -4.45 -6.96
N GLN A 305 18.72 -4.10 -7.85
CA GLN A 305 18.83 -4.43 -9.27
C GLN A 305 20.01 -3.71 -9.94
N GLY A 306 20.22 -2.43 -9.62
CA GLY A 306 21.36 -1.65 -10.09
C GLY A 306 22.70 -2.23 -9.67
N GLU A 307 22.86 -2.53 -8.38
CA GLU A 307 24.07 -3.16 -7.83
C GLU A 307 24.33 -4.53 -8.47
N ARG A 308 23.27 -5.32 -8.69
CA ARG A 308 23.38 -6.62 -9.37
C ARG A 308 23.85 -6.49 -10.81
N LEU A 309 23.27 -5.56 -11.58
CA LEU A 309 23.67 -5.31 -12.97
C LEU A 309 25.10 -4.77 -13.04
N GLN A 310 25.46 -3.84 -12.16
CA GLN A 310 26.82 -3.30 -12.07
C GLN A 310 27.85 -4.40 -11.74
N ALA A 311 27.53 -5.32 -10.82
CA ALA A 311 28.39 -6.46 -10.53
C ALA A 311 28.54 -7.40 -11.74
N GLN A 312 27.47 -7.66 -12.51
CA GLN A 312 27.55 -8.44 -13.74
C GLN A 312 28.41 -7.74 -14.80
N MET A 313 28.24 -6.43 -14.98
CA MET A 313 29.04 -5.64 -15.91
C MET A 313 30.52 -5.63 -15.52
N ALA A 314 30.83 -5.44 -14.23
CA ALA A 314 32.20 -5.48 -13.71
C ALA A 314 32.84 -6.85 -13.92
N ARG A 315 32.08 -7.93 -13.69
CA ARG A 315 32.53 -9.30 -13.96
C ARG A 315 32.86 -9.51 -15.44
N LEU A 316 31.96 -9.14 -16.34
CA LEU A 316 32.18 -9.27 -17.79
C LEU A 316 33.36 -8.40 -18.26
N ALA A 317 33.55 -7.22 -17.67
CA ALA A 317 34.70 -6.37 -17.94
C ALA A 317 36.02 -7.02 -17.49
N ALA A 318 36.06 -7.63 -16.29
CA ALA A 318 37.23 -8.35 -15.79
C ALA A 318 37.54 -9.60 -16.64
N GLU A 319 36.51 -10.37 -17.04
CA GLU A 319 36.66 -11.50 -17.97
C GLU A 319 37.24 -11.03 -19.32
N ARG A 320 36.81 -9.87 -19.82
CA ARG A 320 37.36 -9.25 -21.05
C ARG A 320 38.81 -8.77 -20.88
N GLU A 321 39.15 -8.18 -19.73
CA GLU A 321 40.51 -7.71 -19.45
C GLU A 321 41.48 -8.89 -19.35
N GLU A 322 41.10 -9.96 -18.66
CA GLU A 322 41.91 -11.17 -18.54
C GLU A 322 42.11 -11.84 -19.90
N MET A 323 41.06 -11.91 -20.72
CA MET A 323 41.18 -12.36 -22.11
C MET A 323 42.19 -11.51 -22.89
N GLY A 324 42.19 -10.19 -22.72
CA GLY A 324 43.17 -9.29 -23.32
C GLY A 324 44.60 -9.60 -22.87
N ARG A 325 44.84 -9.74 -21.56
CA ARG A 325 46.16 -10.09 -21.00
C ARG A 325 46.70 -11.41 -21.54
N LEU A 326 45.83 -12.43 -21.69
CA LEU A 326 46.21 -13.71 -22.26
C LEU A 326 46.57 -13.59 -23.74
N VAL A 327 45.82 -12.81 -24.52
CA VAL A 327 46.11 -12.55 -25.95
C VAL A 327 47.46 -11.82 -26.11
N ASP A 328 47.75 -10.85 -25.25
CA ASP A 328 49.03 -10.13 -25.25
C ASP A 328 50.20 -11.04 -24.85
N TRP A 329 50.00 -11.89 -23.83
CA TRP A 329 51.00 -12.88 -23.43
C TRP A 329 51.29 -13.89 -24.54
N ILE A 330 50.25 -14.40 -25.21
CA ILE A 330 50.42 -15.31 -26.36
C ILE A 330 51.20 -14.62 -27.48
N ALA A 331 50.95 -13.34 -27.75
CA ALA A 331 51.70 -12.58 -28.75
C ALA A 331 53.20 -12.49 -28.42
N ALA A 332 53.54 -12.16 -27.18
CA ALA A 332 54.92 -12.10 -26.73
C ALA A 332 55.60 -13.48 -26.75
N ALA A 333 54.86 -14.54 -26.43
CA ALA A 333 55.35 -15.91 -26.47
C ALA A 333 55.60 -16.40 -27.92
N GLU A 334 54.69 -16.11 -28.84
CA GLU A 334 54.85 -16.38 -30.29
C GLU A 334 56.09 -15.65 -30.83
N GLU A 335 56.29 -14.38 -30.48
CA GLU A 335 57.46 -13.59 -30.88
C GLU A 335 58.76 -14.20 -30.32
N SER A 336 58.78 -14.56 -29.05
CA SER A 336 59.94 -15.19 -28.39
C SER A 336 60.32 -16.53 -29.02
N LEU A 337 59.34 -17.38 -29.35
CA LEU A 337 59.60 -18.63 -30.08
C LEU A 337 60.11 -18.35 -31.50
N SER A 338 59.53 -17.38 -32.20
CA SER A 338 59.92 -17.04 -33.57
C SER A 338 61.35 -16.49 -33.68
N LEU A 339 61.81 -15.76 -32.65
CA LEU A 339 63.19 -15.28 -32.55
C LEU A 339 64.15 -16.44 -32.31
N ARG A 340 63.78 -17.38 -31.42
CA ARG A 340 64.60 -18.56 -31.14
C ARG A 340 64.73 -19.50 -32.34
N ASP A 341 63.66 -19.68 -33.11
CA ASP A 341 63.69 -20.48 -34.35
C ASP A 341 64.58 -19.85 -35.44
N GLN A 342 64.90 -18.55 -35.34
CA GLN A 342 65.82 -17.85 -36.25
C GLN A 342 67.29 -17.92 -35.80
N GLU A 343 67.57 -18.30 -34.56
CA GLU A 343 68.95 -18.47 -34.06
C GLU A 343 69.56 -19.76 -34.60
N THR A 344 70.78 -19.65 -35.15
CA THR A 344 71.54 -20.81 -35.64
C THR A 344 71.99 -21.67 -34.47
N LEU A 345 71.76 -22.99 -34.56
CA LEU A 345 72.13 -23.95 -33.54
C LEU A 345 73.62 -23.82 -33.15
N PRO A 346 73.94 -23.65 -31.86
CA PRO A 346 75.33 -23.53 -31.43
C PRO A 346 76.07 -24.88 -31.45
N ASP A 347 77.33 -24.88 -31.90
CA ASP A 347 78.22 -26.07 -31.90
C ASP A 347 78.73 -26.47 -30.49
N ASP A 348 78.51 -25.62 -29.48
CA ASP A 348 78.99 -25.83 -28.11
C ASP A 348 77.93 -26.56 -27.25
N ALA A 349 78.34 -27.65 -26.61
CA ALA A 349 77.48 -28.47 -25.77
C ALA A 349 76.90 -27.69 -24.57
N GLN A 350 77.62 -26.70 -24.05
CA GLN A 350 77.12 -25.83 -22.97
C GLN A 350 75.99 -24.91 -23.43
N GLN A 351 76.05 -24.43 -24.68
CA GLN A 351 75.03 -23.56 -25.26
C GLN A 351 73.77 -24.35 -25.66
N LEU A 352 73.90 -25.61 -26.05
CA LEU A 352 72.78 -26.53 -26.25
C LEU A 352 72.08 -26.91 -24.94
N GLU A 353 72.83 -27.15 -23.87
CA GLU A 353 72.26 -27.43 -22.55
C GLU A 353 71.49 -26.21 -22.00
N GLU A 354 72.02 -25.00 -22.19
CA GLU A 354 71.35 -23.74 -21.88
C GLU A 354 70.06 -23.54 -22.72
N LEU A 355 70.10 -23.81 -24.02
CA LEU A 355 68.92 -23.72 -24.90
C LEU A 355 67.83 -24.74 -24.50
N SER A 356 68.25 -25.93 -24.06
CA SER A 356 67.34 -26.96 -23.55
C SER A 356 66.69 -26.55 -22.23
N SER A 357 67.45 -25.92 -21.33
CA SER A 357 66.95 -25.37 -20.05
C SER A 357 65.90 -24.29 -20.30
N GLN A 358 66.19 -23.35 -21.19
CA GLN A 358 65.26 -22.27 -21.57
C GLN A 358 63.97 -22.80 -22.23
N HIS A 359 64.05 -23.90 -23.00
CA HIS A 359 62.86 -24.55 -23.55
C HIS A 359 62.01 -25.25 -22.47
N VAL A 360 62.64 -25.89 -21.49
CA VAL A 360 61.95 -26.49 -20.33
C VAL A 360 61.24 -25.40 -19.52
N GLU A 361 61.90 -24.28 -19.22
CA GLU A 361 61.30 -23.13 -18.53
C GLU A 361 60.10 -22.55 -19.30
N PHE A 362 60.20 -22.44 -20.62
CA PHE A 362 59.08 -22.01 -21.46
C PHE A 362 57.89 -22.97 -21.40
N MET A 363 58.15 -24.29 -21.44
CA MET A 363 57.10 -25.32 -21.33
C MET A 363 56.44 -25.32 -19.95
N GLU A 364 57.18 -25.02 -18.88
CA GLU A 364 56.63 -24.81 -17.54
C GLU A 364 55.74 -23.57 -17.48
N GLU A 365 56.15 -22.45 -18.08
CA GLU A 365 55.35 -21.23 -18.15
C GLU A 365 54.06 -21.42 -18.98
N LEU A 366 54.14 -22.16 -20.10
CA LEU A 366 52.97 -22.55 -20.89
C LEU A 366 51.99 -23.39 -20.06
N ASN A 367 52.48 -24.38 -19.32
CA ASN A 367 51.65 -25.19 -18.42
C ASN A 367 51.08 -24.37 -17.25
N ARG A 368 51.80 -23.33 -16.79
CA ARG A 368 51.33 -22.41 -15.75
C ARG A 368 50.18 -21.50 -16.23
N LYS A 369 50.14 -21.17 -17.52
CA LYS A 369 49.10 -20.34 -18.16
C LYS A 369 47.85 -21.10 -18.62
N GLN A 370 47.96 -22.42 -18.77
CA GLN A 370 46.83 -23.30 -19.06
C GLN A 370 45.57 -23.09 -18.17
N PRO A 371 45.65 -22.99 -16.82
CA PRO A 371 44.46 -22.78 -15.97
C PRO A 371 43.79 -21.43 -16.20
N ASP A 372 44.55 -20.37 -16.50
CA ASP A 372 44.02 -19.03 -16.77
C ASP A 372 43.17 -19.04 -18.05
N VAL A 373 43.67 -19.71 -19.10
CA VAL A 373 42.94 -19.93 -20.37
C VAL A 373 41.70 -20.78 -20.14
N GLU A 374 41.78 -21.82 -19.32
CA GLU A 374 40.63 -22.67 -18.99
C GLU A 374 39.55 -21.94 -18.18
N GLU A 375 39.92 -21.04 -17.27
CA GLU A 375 38.96 -20.28 -16.47
C GLU A 375 38.21 -19.24 -17.32
N VAL A 376 38.90 -18.53 -18.21
CA VAL A 376 38.26 -17.57 -19.16
C VAL A 376 37.38 -18.30 -20.17
N THR A 377 37.77 -19.51 -20.59
CA THR A 377 37.03 -20.31 -21.59
C THR A 377 35.97 -21.23 -20.98
N LYS A 378 35.87 -21.31 -19.65
CA LYS A 378 34.90 -22.12 -18.90
C LYS A 378 33.44 -21.85 -19.28
N SER A 379 33.13 -20.62 -19.67
CA SER A 379 31.80 -20.23 -20.17
C SER A 379 31.40 -21.04 -21.41
N CYS A 380 32.35 -21.37 -22.27
CA CYS A 380 32.13 -22.17 -23.48
C CYS A 380 31.77 -23.64 -23.17
N LYS A 381 32.22 -24.17 -22.02
CA LYS A 381 31.89 -25.54 -21.55
C LYS A 381 30.46 -25.66 -21.02
N ARG A 382 29.86 -24.58 -20.52
CA ARG A 382 28.62 -24.61 -19.72
C ARG A 382 27.32 -24.76 -20.54
N LYS A 383 27.33 -24.43 -21.84
CA LYS A 383 26.15 -24.48 -22.72
C LYS A 383 25.90 -25.83 -23.42
N LEU A 384 26.78 -26.82 -23.25
CA LEU A 384 26.54 -28.21 -23.70
C LEU A 384 25.62 -29.01 -22.75
N ALA A 385 25.15 -28.42 -21.65
CA ALA A 385 24.15 -29.05 -20.79
C ALA A 385 22.75 -28.95 -21.46
N PRO A 386 22.08 -30.07 -21.80
CA PRO A 386 20.73 -30.03 -22.32
C PRO A 386 19.76 -29.52 -21.24
N GLU A 387 18.78 -28.72 -21.67
CA GLU A 387 17.64 -28.22 -20.89
C GLU A 387 17.08 -29.26 -19.89
N PRO A 388 16.76 -28.86 -18.64
CA PRO A 388 16.36 -29.79 -17.59
C PRO A 388 14.95 -30.35 -17.83
N GLY A 389 14.87 -31.60 -18.30
CA GLY A 389 13.71 -32.47 -18.09
C GLY A 389 13.59 -32.94 -16.63
N PRO A 390 12.42 -33.46 -16.21
CA PRO A 390 12.09 -33.70 -14.80
C PRO A 390 12.97 -34.80 -14.14
N PRO A 391 13.10 -34.80 -12.80
CA PRO A 391 14.21 -35.46 -12.12
C PRO A 391 13.97 -36.96 -11.97
N ALA A 392 14.95 -37.77 -12.35
CA ALA A 392 15.00 -39.19 -12.00
C ALA A 392 16.34 -39.54 -11.34
N THR A 393 16.26 -39.78 -10.04
CA THR A 393 17.07 -40.68 -9.19
C THR A 393 18.58 -40.82 -9.43
N ARG A 394 19.31 -40.34 -8.42
CA ARG A 394 20.72 -40.63 -8.09
C ARG A 394 21.14 -42.07 -8.41
N ARG A 395 22.28 -42.20 -9.10
CA ARG A 395 23.21 -43.30 -8.89
C ARG A 395 24.62 -42.76 -8.65
N LEU A 396 25.22 -43.28 -7.59
CA LEU A 396 26.58 -43.03 -7.14
C LEU A 396 27.57 -43.67 -8.12
N ALA A 397 28.57 -42.91 -8.58
CA ALA A 397 29.72 -43.48 -9.27
C ALA A 397 30.99 -42.77 -8.78
N THR A 398 31.63 -43.39 -7.79
CA THR A 398 33.04 -43.22 -7.46
C THR A 398 33.89 -43.68 -8.63
N GLY A 399 34.69 -42.77 -9.20
CA GLY A 399 35.71 -43.08 -10.19
C GLY A 399 36.80 -42.01 -10.14
N LYS A 400 37.88 -42.28 -9.39
CA LYS A 400 39.13 -41.52 -9.48
C LYS A 400 39.76 -41.81 -10.85
N GLY A 401 39.79 -40.82 -11.73
CA GLY A 401 40.58 -40.86 -12.96
C GLY A 401 42.04 -40.53 -12.64
N ALA A 402 42.95 -41.42 -13.02
CA ALA A 402 44.38 -41.14 -13.05
C ALA A 402 44.72 -40.27 -14.28
N PRO A 403 45.72 -39.36 -14.21
CA PRO A 403 46.12 -38.55 -15.34
C PRO A 403 47.10 -39.35 -16.21
N THR A 404 46.65 -39.80 -17.38
CA THR A 404 47.54 -40.25 -18.46
C THR A 404 47.79 -39.07 -19.40
N GLY A 405 49.07 -38.74 -19.58
CA GLY A 405 49.52 -37.60 -20.37
C GLY A 405 49.21 -37.68 -21.87
N SER A 406 49.41 -36.53 -22.51
CA SER A 406 49.41 -36.31 -23.97
C SER A 406 48.02 -36.20 -24.62
N HIS A 407 47.28 -35.14 -24.28
CA HIS A 407 46.16 -34.67 -25.09
C HIS A 407 46.29 -33.16 -25.28
N MET A 408 46.15 -32.67 -26.51
CA MET A 408 46.12 -31.23 -26.78
C MET A 408 44.86 -30.65 -26.09
N PRO A 409 45.00 -29.65 -25.20
CA PRO A 409 43.87 -29.14 -24.44
C PRO A 409 42.96 -28.24 -25.29
N LEU A 410 41.66 -28.21 -24.97
CA LEU A 410 40.63 -27.29 -25.53
C LEU A 410 40.14 -27.57 -26.98
N ILE A 411 40.01 -28.84 -27.39
CA ILE A 411 39.57 -29.22 -28.75
C ILE A 411 38.05 -29.02 -28.99
N ASP A 412 37.20 -29.15 -27.96
CA ASP A 412 35.73 -29.11 -28.10
C ASP A 412 35.10 -27.90 -27.36
N LEU A 413 35.43 -26.69 -27.77
CA LEU A 413 34.80 -25.47 -27.25
C LEU A 413 34.16 -24.64 -28.35
N GLU A 414 32.90 -24.25 -28.16
CA GLU A 414 32.20 -23.33 -29.06
C GLU A 414 32.32 -21.89 -28.52
N PRO A 415 33.16 -21.03 -29.14
CA PRO A 415 33.45 -19.70 -28.64
C PRO A 415 32.21 -18.79 -28.76
N GLN A 416 31.86 -18.13 -27.65
CA GLN A 416 30.69 -17.25 -27.57
C GLN A 416 30.92 -15.86 -28.23
N SER A 417 32.16 -15.54 -28.61
CA SER A 417 32.51 -14.26 -29.23
C SER A 417 33.76 -14.38 -30.13
N PRO A 418 33.94 -13.50 -31.14
CA PRO A 418 35.13 -13.51 -31.99
C PRO A 418 36.47 -13.39 -31.23
N PRO A 419 36.61 -12.55 -30.19
CA PRO A 419 37.82 -12.49 -29.38
C PRO A 419 38.13 -13.79 -28.63
N MET A 420 37.09 -14.50 -28.16
CA MET A 420 37.25 -15.80 -27.50
C MET A 420 37.74 -16.87 -28.48
N ALA A 421 37.22 -16.85 -29.71
CA ALA A 421 37.68 -17.74 -30.78
C ALA A 421 39.16 -17.48 -31.13
N GLN A 422 39.55 -16.21 -31.20
CA GLN A 422 40.93 -15.81 -31.44
C GLN A 422 41.88 -16.28 -30.32
N LEU A 423 41.50 -16.09 -29.05
CA LEU A 423 42.29 -16.56 -27.90
C LEU A 423 42.53 -18.08 -27.99
N LEU A 424 41.47 -18.86 -28.19
CA LEU A 424 41.56 -20.32 -28.30
C LEU A 424 42.45 -20.76 -29.46
N HIS A 425 42.28 -20.14 -30.63
CA HIS A 425 43.06 -20.49 -31.81
C HIS A 425 44.55 -20.20 -31.63
N ARG A 426 44.91 -19.00 -31.14
CA ARG A 426 46.29 -18.61 -30.90
C ARG A 426 46.94 -19.46 -29.81
N TRP A 427 46.21 -19.78 -28.75
CA TRP A 427 46.67 -20.70 -27.70
C TRP A 427 47.02 -22.08 -28.26
N GLN A 428 46.13 -22.65 -29.08
CA GLN A 428 46.34 -23.93 -29.75
C GLN A 428 47.56 -23.91 -30.69
N GLN A 429 47.73 -22.82 -31.45
CA GLN A 429 48.89 -22.63 -32.32
C GLN A 429 50.20 -22.55 -31.54
N LEU A 430 50.24 -21.73 -30.48
CA LEU A 430 51.40 -21.60 -29.60
C LEU A 430 51.79 -22.93 -28.98
N TRP A 431 50.81 -23.70 -28.50
CA TRP A 431 51.04 -25.02 -27.90
C TRP A 431 51.66 -26.00 -28.91
N LEU A 432 51.19 -26.00 -30.16
CA LEU A 432 51.75 -26.83 -31.23
C LEU A 432 53.18 -26.42 -31.61
N LEU A 433 53.45 -25.12 -31.73
CA LEU A 433 54.78 -24.58 -32.04
C LEU A 433 55.79 -24.97 -30.94
N ALA A 434 55.41 -24.77 -29.68
CA ALA A 434 56.23 -25.15 -28.52
C ALA A 434 56.54 -26.65 -28.51
N TRP A 435 55.53 -27.50 -28.77
CA TRP A 435 55.70 -28.94 -28.78
C TRP A 435 56.60 -29.43 -29.92
N SER A 436 56.54 -28.81 -31.12
CA SER A 436 57.40 -29.17 -32.24
C SER A 436 58.90 -28.88 -31.99
N GLY A 437 59.23 -27.79 -31.28
CA GLY A 437 60.61 -27.46 -30.92
C GLY A 437 61.29 -28.48 -30.00
N SER A 438 60.53 -29.08 -29.07
CA SER A 438 61.02 -30.16 -28.18
C SER A 438 61.45 -31.41 -28.94
N THR A 439 60.75 -31.72 -30.03
CA THR A 439 61.10 -32.86 -30.88
C THR A 439 62.35 -32.61 -31.73
N GLY A 440 62.66 -31.35 -32.07
CA GLY A 440 63.87 -30.98 -32.80
C GLY A 440 65.14 -31.11 -31.95
N CYS A 441 65.15 -30.54 -30.74
CA CYS A 441 66.32 -30.59 -29.84
C CYS A 441 66.65 -32.03 -29.40
N ARG A 442 65.64 -32.88 -29.16
CA ARG A 442 65.84 -34.30 -28.80
C ARG A 442 66.43 -35.16 -29.94
N VAL A 443 66.34 -34.69 -31.19
CA VAL A 443 66.92 -35.41 -32.34
C VAL A 443 68.44 -35.17 -32.43
N GLU A 444 68.93 -34.02 -31.95
CA GLU A 444 70.36 -33.71 -31.93
C GLU A 444 71.12 -34.30 -30.72
N GLU A 445 70.49 -34.43 -29.54
CA GLU A 445 71.08 -35.19 -28.43
C GLU A 445 71.41 -36.66 -28.81
N PHE A 446 70.70 -37.21 -29.81
CA PHE A 446 70.98 -38.55 -30.36
C PHE A 446 72.15 -38.59 -31.35
N ALA A 447 72.64 -37.45 -31.84
CA ALA A 447 73.75 -37.40 -32.80
C ALA A 447 75.10 -37.83 -32.18
N HIS A 448 75.25 -37.73 -30.85
CA HIS A 448 76.45 -38.13 -30.13
C HIS A 448 76.36 -39.52 -29.47
N PHE A 449 75.26 -40.27 -29.68
CA PHE A 449 75.07 -41.60 -29.11
C PHE A 449 75.78 -42.69 -29.93
N ASP A 450 76.87 -43.26 -29.39
CA ASP A 450 77.63 -44.35 -30.05
C ASP A 450 76.85 -45.68 -30.05
N PHE A 451 76.12 -45.90 -31.14
CA PHE A 451 75.35 -47.11 -31.42
C PHE A 451 76.19 -48.40 -31.40
N GLY A 452 77.51 -48.31 -31.64
CA GLY A 452 78.42 -49.46 -31.66
C GLY A 452 78.66 -50.02 -30.26
N VAL A 453 78.85 -49.15 -29.27
CA VAL A 453 79.09 -49.52 -27.86
C VAL A 453 77.82 -50.09 -27.22
N TRP A 454 76.66 -49.47 -27.48
CA TRP A 454 75.37 -49.95 -26.97
C TRP A 454 74.99 -51.33 -27.55
N ARG A 455 75.12 -51.51 -28.87
CA ARG A 455 74.84 -52.80 -29.55
C ARG A 455 75.71 -53.93 -28.98
N LYS A 456 76.98 -53.68 -28.68
CA LYS A 456 77.90 -54.68 -28.09
C LYS A 456 77.44 -55.14 -26.70
N ARG A 457 77.05 -54.19 -25.85
CA ARG A 457 76.54 -54.47 -24.49
C ARG A 457 75.18 -55.17 -24.51
N TYR A 458 74.29 -54.79 -25.43
CA TYR A 458 72.99 -55.46 -25.61
C TYR A 458 73.14 -56.89 -26.16
N MET A 459 74.02 -57.12 -27.14
CA MET A 459 74.31 -58.46 -27.67
C MET A 459 74.92 -59.39 -26.63
N GLN A 460 75.80 -58.88 -25.76
CA GLN A 460 76.36 -59.65 -24.64
C GLN A 460 75.30 -59.96 -23.58
N TRP A 461 74.44 -59.00 -23.24
CA TRP A 461 73.35 -59.18 -22.29
C TRP A 461 72.32 -60.20 -22.78
N ILE A 462 71.89 -60.13 -24.05
CA ILE A 462 70.90 -61.06 -24.60
C ILE A 462 71.47 -62.46 -24.82
N SER A 463 72.76 -62.59 -25.14
CA SER A 463 73.46 -63.87 -25.21
C SER A 463 73.50 -64.56 -23.83
N HIS A 464 73.88 -63.81 -22.78
CA HIS A 464 73.88 -64.31 -21.41
C HIS A 464 72.47 -64.71 -20.94
N ARG A 465 71.44 -63.95 -21.33
CA ARG A 465 70.04 -64.24 -20.99
C ARG A 465 69.47 -65.43 -21.77
N LYS A 466 69.84 -65.60 -23.04
CA LYS A 466 69.52 -66.79 -23.84
C LYS A 466 70.16 -68.06 -23.27
N SER A 467 71.41 -67.99 -22.83
CA SER A 467 72.10 -69.13 -22.18
C SER A 467 71.38 -69.56 -20.90
N ARG A 468 71.02 -68.61 -20.03
CA ARG A 468 70.31 -68.91 -18.77
C ARG A 468 68.92 -69.49 -19.00
N ILE A 469 68.20 -69.03 -20.02
CA ILE A 469 66.90 -69.61 -20.39
C ILE A 469 67.07 -71.04 -20.91
N LEU A 470 68.12 -71.32 -21.69
CA LEU A 470 68.41 -72.68 -22.15
C LEU A 470 68.79 -73.63 -21.00
N ASP A 471 69.50 -73.15 -19.98
CA ASP A 471 69.82 -73.94 -18.78
C ASP A 471 68.56 -74.25 -17.95
N VAL A 472 67.65 -73.29 -17.83
CA VAL A 472 66.33 -73.49 -17.20
C VAL A 472 65.50 -74.49 -18.01
N PHE A 473 65.49 -74.38 -19.34
CA PHE A 473 64.82 -75.36 -20.22
C PHE A 473 65.40 -76.78 -20.04
N ARG A 474 66.72 -76.94 -20.03
CA ARG A 474 67.38 -78.25 -19.80
C ARG A 474 67.13 -78.83 -18.40
N GLY A 475 66.90 -77.98 -17.39
CA GLY A 475 66.63 -78.43 -16.02
C GLY A 475 65.22 -79.01 -15.83
N ILE A 476 64.26 -78.57 -16.65
CA ILE A 476 62.85 -78.96 -16.58
C ILE A 476 62.54 -80.07 -17.61
N ASP A 477 63.08 -80.00 -18.82
CA ASP A 477 62.93 -81.00 -19.90
C ASP A 477 63.85 -82.22 -19.65
N ARG A 478 63.48 -83.05 -18.66
CA ARG A 478 64.26 -84.23 -18.23
C ARG A 478 64.13 -85.43 -19.18
N ASP A 479 63.09 -85.43 -20.01
CA ASP A 479 62.70 -86.45 -20.98
C ASP A 479 63.12 -86.13 -22.42
N GLN A 480 63.74 -84.96 -22.65
CA GLN A 480 64.28 -84.50 -23.94
C GLN A 480 63.24 -84.44 -25.07
N ASP A 481 61.97 -84.24 -24.73
CA ASP A 481 60.87 -84.19 -25.69
C ASP A 481 60.69 -82.78 -26.30
N GLY A 482 61.43 -81.79 -25.77
CA GLY A 482 61.45 -80.41 -26.24
C GLY A 482 60.20 -79.62 -25.88
N ARG A 483 59.34 -80.10 -24.97
CA ARG A 483 58.07 -79.45 -24.62
C ARG A 483 57.97 -79.21 -23.12
N ILE A 484 57.83 -77.93 -22.74
CA ILE A 484 57.62 -77.52 -21.34
C ILE A 484 56.31 -76.74 -21.24
N SER A 485 55.51 -76.98 -20.18
CA SER A 485 54.29 -76.20 -19.97
C SER A 485 54.60 -74.79 -19.47
N GLN A 486 53.76 -73.82 -19.86
CA GLN A 486 53.93 -72.40 -19.49
C GLN A 486 54.04 -72.18 -17.97
N ARG A 487 53.32 -72.99 -17.17
CA ARG A 487 53.35 -72.91 -15.70
C ARG A 487 54.67 -73.40 -15.12
N GLU A 488 55.21 -74.51 -15.62
CA GLU A 488 56.50 -75.06 -15.16
C GLU A 488 57.67 -74.13 -15.51
N PHE A 489 57.64 -73.54 -16.70
CA PHE A 489 58.63 -72.55 -17.12
C PHE A 489 58.62 -71.32 -16.20
N ILE A 490 57.44 -70.73 -15.94
CA ILE A 490 57.31 -69.56 -15.06
C ILE A 490 57.76 -69.90 -13.63
N GLN A 491 57.36 -71.06 -13.11
CA GLN A 491 57.69 -71.47 -11.75
C GLN A 491 59.19 -71.71 -11.57
N SER A 492 59.86 -72.31 -12.56
CA SER A 492 61.31 -72.55 -12.53
C SER A 492 62.13 -71.26 -12.70
N VAL A 493 61.64 -70.30 -13.50
CA VAL A 493 62.30 -68.99 -13.65
C VAL A 493 62.21 -68.21 -12.33
N LEU A 494 61.05 -68.23 -11.66
CA LEU A 494 60.85 -67.57 -10.37
C LEU A 494 61.68 -68.24 -9.25
N SER A 495 61.73 -69.57 -9.18
CA SER A 495 62.53 -70.28 -8.18
C SER A 495 64.04 -70.14 -8.38
N SER A 496 64.51 -69.97 -9.62
CA SER A 496 65.92 -69.69 -9.94
C SER A 496 66.39 -68.28 -9.53
N SER A 497 65.45 -67.39 -9.21
CA SER A 497 65.73 -66.02 -8.77
C SER A 497 65.96 -65.89 -7.26
N GLU A 498 65.61 -66.91 -6.46
CA GLU A 498 65.64 -66.85 -5.00
C GLU A 498 66.80 -67.62 -4.33
N GLN A 499 67.58 -68.42 -5.06
CA GLN A 499 68.75 -69.11 -4.50
C GLN A 499 70.04 -68.76 -5.26
N GLY A 500 70.77 -67.76 -4.75
CA GLY A 500 72.15 -67.48 -5.16
C GLY A 500 72.51 -66.00 -5.13
N SER A 501 73.14 -65.55 -4.05
CA SER A 501 73.74 -64.22 -3.91
C SER A 501 74.67 -63.87 -5.09
N GLY A 502 74.37 -62.77 -5.79
CA GLY A 502 75.12 -62.22 -6.92
C GLY A 502 74.36 -61.03 -7.55
N PRO A 503 75.02 -60.12 -8.29
CA PRO A 503 74.84 -58.66 -8.27
C PRO A 503 73.53 -58.15 -8.92
N TRP A 504 72.39 -58.45 -8.31
CA TRP A 504 71.07 -57.94 -8.69
C TRP A 504 70.50 -57.10 -7.56
N SER A 505 71.15 -55.97 -7.29
CA SER A 505 70.61 -54.94 -6.41
C SER A 505 70.96 -53.54 -6.90
N TRP A 506 70.68 -53.22 -8.16
CA TRP A 506 70.65 -51.83 -8.63
C TRP A 506 69.61 -51.62 -9.73
N GLN A 507 68.72 -50.66 -9.47
CA GLN A 507 67.90 -49.86 -10.39
C GLN A 507 66.70 -50.52 -11.09
N GLY A 508 65.66 -50.78 -10.30
CA GLY A 508 64.29 -50.59 -10.77
C GLY A 508 63.94 -49.10 -10.71
N GLU A 509 64.25 -48.34 -11.77
CA GLU A 509 63.61 -47.04 -12.08
C GLU A 509 63.98 -46.46 -13.47
N SER A 510 64.91 -47.05 -14.24
CA SER A 510 65.36 -46.44 -15.51
C SER A 510 64.90 -47.16 -16.80
N LEU A 511 64.07 -48.20 -16.72
CA LEU A 511 63.77 -49.03 -17.91
C LEU A 511 62.30 -49.10 -18.37
N GLN A 512 61.37 -48.37 -17.73
CA GLN A 512 60.01 -48.21 -18.27
C GLN A 512 59.88 -47.04 -19.27
N GLY A 513 60.79 -46.07 -19.26
CA GLY A 513 60.78 -44.95 -20.21
C GLY A 513 61.33 -45.26 -21.61
N VAL A 514 62.12 -46.34 -21.76
CA VAL A 514 62.90 -46.58 -23.00
C VAL A 514 62.35 -47.74 -23.84
N TRP A 515 61.42 -48.55 -23.32
CA TRP A 515 60.83 -49.70 -24.06
C TRP A 515 59.30 -49.63 -24.25
N GLY A 516 58.63 -48.54 -23.84
CA GLY A 516 57.19 -48.35 -24.04
C GLY A 516 56.78 -47.85 -25.43
N ALA A 517 57.71 -47.27 -26.21
CA ALA A 517 57.39 -46.61 -27.49
C ALA A 517 57.76 -47.41 -28.74
N ARG A 518 58.11 -48.70 -28.62
CA ARG A 518 58.45 -49.52 -29.79
C ARG A 518 58.00 -50.97 -29.68
N VAL A 519 56.75 -51.17 -29.26
CA VAL A 519 55.94 -52.36 -29.59
C VAL A 519 54.50 -51.93 -29.92
N GLN A 520 54.40 -51.04 -30.91
CA GLN A 520 53.25 -50.99 -31.81
C GLN A 520 53.85 -50.84 -33.20
N LEU A 521 54.14 -51.98 -33.83
CA LEU A 521 54.31 -52.18 -35.27
C LEU A 521 54.54 -53.68 -35.51
N THR A 522 53.43 -54.39 -35.60
CA THR A 522 53.08 -55.19 -36.78
C THR A 522 51.61 -54.96 -37.05
#